data_AF-A0A0H3I3T7-F1
#
_entry.id   AF-A0A0H3I3T7-F1
#
_cell.length_a   1.000
_cell.length_b   1.000
_cell.length_c   1.000
_cell.angle_alpha   90.00
_cell.angle_beta   90.00
_cell.angle_gamma   90.00
#
_symmetry.space_group_name_H-M   'P 1'
#
loop_
_entity.id
_entity.type
_entity.pdbx_description
1 polymer ?
#
loop_
_entity_poly.entity_id
_entity_poly.type
_entity_poly.pdbx_seq_one_letter_code
_entity_poly.pdbx_strand_id
1 'polypeptide(L)'
;MEPINRTEKLLEHILNKDDITAEQKKQEIEQFAYPDQEGNYNAGQACATCPPPHARKEFVDNVIDSLEYRYTVTIYTAYPGTPLNEDNGLPKYEKGKRKTSLAGHMWLQVKIYNKTSIVIEYHSYGFAPKKSGALGRGIVTKKDTIHYEKPYYNRELEIAKQQYGKIKEFGDLAGGDKDVYFDLYYNGVTNSCIDFTWQALRHAGIIPADISNDSENNNKETKKTDEFDGELKVIDNIPHIKSIPSPFPDSELNSEKYNEIPDRKFLEQIFSKNDNNPNDAGVEIASRQHDGAFGRV
;
A
#
# COMPACT_ATOMS: atom_id res chain seq x y z
N MET A 1 2.23 13.53 -9.05
CA MET A 1 2.32 14.57 -7.98
C MET A 1 1.73 15.82 -8.58
N GLU A 2 0.74 16.46 -7.95
CA GLU A 2 0.10 17.63 -8.57
C GLU A 2 1.04 18.85 -8.58
N PRO A 3 1.05 19.63 -9.69
CA PRO A 3 1.88 20.81 -9.85
C PRO A 3 1.25 22.01 -9.11
N ILE A 4 1.98 22.59 -8.15
CA ILE A 4 1.45 23.68 -7.31
C ILE A 4 1.77 25.06 -7.86
N ASN A 5 2.66 25.16 -8.86
CA ASN A 5 3.10 26.43 -9.42
C ASN A 5 3.29 26.37 -10.93
N ARG A 6 3.55 27.53 -11.56
CA ARG A 6 3.67 27.64 -13.02
C ARG A 6 4.87 26.87 -13.59
N THR A 7 5.96 26.80 -12.84
CA THR A 7 7.17 26.08 -13.25
C THR A 7 6.91 24.58 -13.24
N GLU A 8 6.28 24.05 -12.19
CA GLU A 8 5.88 22.63 -12.13
C GLU A 8 4.91 22.24 -13.26
N LYS A 9 3.96 23.12 -13.61
CA LYS A 9 3.09 22.92 -14.78
C LYS A 9 3.85 22.89 -16.10
N LEU A 10 4.90 23.70 -16.24
CA LEU A 10 5.77 23.68 -17.41
C LEU A 10 6.56 22.36 -17.49
N LEU A 11 7.10 21.88 -16.37
CA LEU A 11 7.82 20.62 -16.33
C LEU A 11 6.92 19.43 -16.70
N GLU A 12 5.67 19.42 -16.24
CA GLU A 12 4.65 18.45 -16.69
C GLU A 12 4.37 18.54 -18.20
N HIS A 13 4.28 19.76 -18.73
CA HIS A 13 4.11 19.94 -20.17
C HIS A 13 5.30 19.37 -20.97
N ILE A 14 6.54 19.62 -20.51
CA ILE A 14 7.76 19.07 -21.13
C ILE A 14 7.76 17.53 -21.06
N LEU A 15 7.37 16.96 -19.92
CA LEU A 15 7.26 15.51 -19.73
C LEU A 15 6.33 14.87 -20.78
N ASN A 16 5.22 15.54 -21.09
CA ASN A 16 4.17 15.06 -22.00
C ASN A 16 4.41 15.41 -23.49
N LYS A 17 5.54 16.04 -23.85
CA LYS A 17 5.89 16.29 -25.26
C LYS A 17 6.18 14.99 -26.00
N ASP A 18 5.49 14.71 -27.10
CA ASP A 18 5.72 13.49 -27.89
C ASP A 18 6.84 13.64 -28.94
N ASP A 19 7.28 14.86 -29.21
CA ASP A 19 8.22 15.22 -30.29
C ASP A 19 9.70 15.19 -29.88
N ILE A 20 10.00 14.95 -28.60
CA ILE A 20 11.37 14.95 -28.07
C ILE A 20 11.71 13.68 -27.29
N THR A 21 12.99 13.32 -27.33
CA THR A 21 13.53 12.13 -26.64
C THR A 21 13.53 12.32 -25.12
N ALA A 22 13.65 11.21 -24.38
CA ALA A 22 13.79 11.23 -22.93
C ALA A 22 14.96 12.09 -22.44
N GLU A 23 16.09 12.03 -23.14
CA GLU A 23 17.29 12.79 -22.81
C GLU A 23 17.05 14.30 -23.01
N GLN A 24 16.38 14.66 -24.10
CA GLN A 24 15.99 16.06 -24.36
C GLN A 24 14.98 16.56 -23.32
N LYS A 25 13.99 15.75 -22.94
CA LYS A 25 13.06 16.09 -21.86
C LYS A 25 13.80 16.36 -20.57
N LYS A 26 14.74 15.48 -20.19
CA LYS A 26 15.54 15.65 -18.98
C LYS A 26 16.33 16.96 -18.99
N GLN A 27 17.00 17.26 -20.11
CA GLN A 27 17.74 18.52 -20.28
C GLN A 27 16.84 19.75 -20.14
N GLU A 28 15.67 19.76 -20.80
CA GLU A 28 14.70 20.85 -20.66
C GLU A 28 14.18 20.97 -19.23
N ILE A 29 13.85 19.84 -18.57
CA ILE A 29 13.36 19.84 -17.19
C ILE A 29 14.40 20.43 -16.24
N GLU A 30 15.65 19.99 -16.35
CA GLU A 30 16.76 20.49 -15.53
C GLU A 30 17.00 21.99 -15.74
N GLN A 31 16.89 22.46 -16.99
CA GLN A 31 17.02 23.88 -17.35
C GLN A 31 15.89 24.74 -16.77
N PHE A 32 14.64 24.30 -16.85
CA PHE A 32 13.49 25.12 -16.48
C PHE A 32 13.08 25.00 -15.00
N ALA A 33 13.61 24.03 -14.26
CA ALA A 33 13.27 23.80 -12.86
C ALA A 33 13.62 24.97 -11.92
N TYR A 34 14.72 25.69 -12.21
CA TYR A 34 15.31 26.72 -11.35
C TYR A 34 15.59 28.01 -12.14
N PRO A 35 14.53 28.76 -12.50
CA PRO A 35 14.61 29.87 -13.45
C PRO A 35 15.50 31.05 -13.03
N ASP A 36 15.89 31.18 -11.75
CA ASP A 36 16.77 32.24 -11.25
C ASP A 36 18.28 31.93 -11.31
N GLN A 37 18.66 30.69 -11.63
CA GLN A 37 20.07 30.29 -11.68
C GLN A 37 20.80 30.77 -12.93
N GLU A 38 20.07 31.03 -14.02
CA GLU A 38 20.62 31.46 -15.31
C GLU A 38 20.25 32.89 -15.71
N GLY A 39 19.31 33.53 -15.00
CA GLY A 39 18.75 34.83 -15.38
C GLY A 39 19.16 35.98 -14.46
N ASN A 40 19.71 37.06 -15.02
CA ASN A 40 19.78 38.37 -14.34
C ASN A 40 18.35 38.94 -14.23
N TYR A 41 17.57 38.50 -13.23
CA TYR A 41 16.35 39.20 -12.86
C TYR A 41 16.79 40.54 -12.28
N ASN A 42 16.58 41.63 -13.04
CA ASN A 42 17.05 42.98 -12.73
C ASN A 42 16.51 43.47 -11.38
N ALA A 43 17.16 43.06 -10.28
CA ALA A 43 16.87 43.52 -8.95
C ALA A 43 17.17 45.02 -8.88
N GLY A 44 16.13 45.84 -8.71
CA GLY A 44 16.27 47.30 -8.56
C GLY A 44 15.72 48.17 -9.69
N GLN A 45 15.13 47.61 -10.75
CA GLN A 45 14.38 48.40 -11.75
C GLN A 45 12.89 48.49 -11.41
N ALA A 46 12.31 49.69 -11.53
CA ALA A 46 10.87 49.87 -11.49
C ALA A 46 10.24 49.06 -12.65
N CYS A 47 9.34 48.13 -12.33
CA CYS A 47 8.71 47.15 -13.23
C CYS A 47 9.52 45.89 -13.58
N ALA A 48 10.54 45.52 -12.82
CA ALA A 48 11.17 44.19 -12.97
C ALA A 48 10.14 43.08 -12.67
N THR A 49 9.89 42.19 -13.64
CA THR A 49 9.09 40.98 -13.42
C THR A 49 9.84 40.04 -12.49
N CYS A 50 9.21 39.65 -11.38
CA CYS A 50 9.76 38.63 -10.48
C CYS A 50 10.03 37.32 -11.25
N PRO A 51 11.10 36.59 -10.91
CA PRO A 51 11.31 35.26 -11.45
C PRO A 51 10.10 34.36 -11.18
N PRO A 52 9.78 33.41 -12.08
CA PRO A 52 8.84 32.35 -11.75
C PRO A 52 9.30 31.61 -10.48
N PRO A 53 8.38 31.07 -9.67
CA PRO A 53 8.76 30.28 -8.50
C PRO A 53 9.53 29.03 -8.93
N HIS A 54 10.45 28.54 -8.11
CA HIS A 54 11.15 27.30 -8.41
C HIS A 54 10.22 26.09 -8.32
N ALA A 55 10.50 25.07 -9.12
CA ALA A 55 9.91 23.77 -8.88
C ALA A 55 10.47 23.20 -7.57
N ARG A 56 9.64 22.47 -6.82
CA ARG A 56 10.14 21.73 -5.66
C ARG A 56 11.09 20.65 -6.14
N LYS A 57 12.21 20.44 -5.43
CA LYS A 57 13.20 19.40 -5.79
C LYS A 57 12.54 18.03 -5.96
N GLU A 58 11.64 17.66 -5.04
CA GLU A 58 10.89 16.41 -5.08
C GLU A 58 9.99 16.26 -6.32
N PHE A 59 9.47 17.37 -6.85
CA PHE A 59 8.70 17.38 -8.09
C PHE A 59 9.62 17.16 -9.30
N VAL A 60 10.76 17.87 -9.35
CA VAL A 60 11.76 17.72 -10.43
C VAL A 60 12.28 16.28 -10.49
N ASP A 61 12.69 15.73 -9.33
CA ASP A 61 13.16 14.35 -9.23
C ASP A 61 12.06 13.38 -9.73
N ASN A 62 10.80 13.59 -9.34
CA ASN A 62 9.68 12.76 -9.77
C ASN A 62 9.48 12.78 -11.30
N VAL A 63 9.50 13.96 -11.91
CA VAL A 63 9.32 14.13 -13.36
C VAL A 63 10.48 13.47 -14.11
N ILE A 64 11.73 13.70 -13.70
CA ILE A 64 12.90 13.08 -14.33
C ILE A 64 12.85 11.55 -14.20
N ASP A 65 12.56 11.04 -13.01
CA ASP A 65 12.48 9.60 -12.78
C ASP A 65 11.34 8.95 -13.58
N SER A 66 10.20 9.62 -13.72
CA SER A 66 9.07 9.17 -14.52
C SER A 66 9.40 9.02 -16.00
N LEU A 67 10.49 9.65 -16.47
CA LEU A 67 10.97 9.39 -17.81
C LEU A 67 11.35 7.91 -17.93
N GLU A 68 12.08 7.32 -16.99
CA GLU A 68 12.62 5.95 -17.15
C GLU A 68 11.80 4.87 -16.45
N TYR A 69 11.24 5.20 -15.28
CA TYR A 69 10.63 4.25 -14.39
C TYR A 69 9.28 4.71 -13.88
N ARG A 70 8.39 3.74 -13.66
CA ARG A 70 7.10 3.94 -13.00
C ARG A 70 7.02 3.03 -11.80
N TYR A 71 6.32 3.49 -10.76
CA TYR A 71 6.31 2.82 -9.48
C TYR A 71 4.88 2.52 -9.07
N THR A 72 4.65 1.35 -8.50
CA THR A 72 3.33 1.00 -7.97
C THR A 72 3.41 0.50 -6.54
N VAL A 73 2.29 0.61 -5.84
CA VAL A 73 1.98 -0.20 -4.67
C VAL A 73 0.71 -1.00 -4.95
N THR A 74 0.73 -2.29 -4.64
CA THR A 74 -0.43 -3.14 -4.59
C THR A 74 -0.76 -3.46 -3.14
N ILE A 75 -1.99 -3.19 -2.72
CA ILE A 75 -2.51 -3.54 -1.40
C ILE A 75 -3.33 -4.81 -1.57
N TYR A 76 -2.99 -5.87 -0.83
CA TYR A 76 -3.66 -7.16 -0.89
C TYR A 76 -4.44 -7.45 0.38
N THR A 77 -5.58 -8.11 0.22
CA THR A 77 -6.39 -8.65 1.33
C THR A 77 -6.77 -10.10 1.00
N ALA A 78 -6.35 -11.02 1.86
CA ALA A 78 -6.74 -12.42 1.83
C ALA A 78 -7.92 -12.65 2.76
N TYR A 79 -8.90 -13.41 2.28
CA TYR A 79 -10.04 -13.84 3.09
C TYR A 79 -9.59 -14.94 4.07
N PRO A 80 -10.25 -15.11 5.22
CA PRO A 80 -10.17 -16.34 5.99
C PRO A 80 -10.28 -17.58 5.10
N GLY A 81 -9.51 -18.63 5.37
CA GLY A 81 -9.51 -19.83 4.53
C GLY A 81 -8.77 -19.69 3.20
N THR A 82 -8.18 -18.53 2.86
CA THR A 82 -7.29 -18.41 1.68
C THR A 82 -6.16 -19.46 1.76
N PRO A 83 -5.94 -20.26 0.71
CA PRO A 83 -4.88 -21.28 0.69
C PRO A 83 -3.48 -20.68 0.81
N LEU A 84 -2.62 -21.36 1.58
CA LEU A 84 -1.26 -20.90 1.85
C LEU A 84 -0.21 -21.72 1.10
N ASN A 85 0.82 -21.10 0.55
CA ASN A 85 1.93 -21.77 -0.11
C ASN A 85 3.18 -21.81 0.77
N GLU A 86 4.11 -22.69 0.42
CA GLU A 86 5.47 -22.67 0.92
C GLU A 86 6.28 -21.54 0.25
N ASP A 87 7.51 -21.33 0.72
CA ASP A 87 8.42 -20.31 0.20
C ASP A 87 8.75 -20.44 -1.30
N ASN A 88 8.59 -21.63 -1.87
CA ASN A 88 8.78 -21.90 -3.29
C ASN A 88 7.48 -21.76 -4.13
N GLY A 89 6.39 -21.30 -3.52
CA GLY A 89 5.09 -21.13 -4.16
C GLY A 89 4.28 -22.41 -4.31
N LEU A 90 4.80 -23.57 -3.86
CA LEU A 90 4.03 -24.81 -3.90
C LEU A 90 2.97 -24.85 -2.77
N PRO A 91 1.83 -25.52 -2.99
CA PRO A 91 0.84 -25.71 -1.95
C PRO A 91 1.39 -26.30 -0.64
N LYS A 92 1.28 -25.56 0.45
CA LYS A 92 1.49 -26.03 1.83
C LYS A 92 0.42 -27.00 2.31
N TYR A 93 0.85 -28.10 2.93
CA TYR A 93 -0.01 -29.08 3.57
C TYR A 93 0.45 -29.34 5.01
N GLU A 94 -0.51 -29.56 5.91
CA GLU A 94 -0.25 -29.98 7.29
C GLU A 94 -1.16 -31.16 7.63
N LYS A 95 -0.57 -32.27 8.10
CA LYS A 95 -1.30 -33.52 8.40
C LYS A 95 -2.19 -33.98 7.23
N GLY A 96 -1.68 -33.88 6.00
CA GLY A 96 -2.39 -34.26 4.77
C GLY A 96 -3.51 -33.32 4.33
N LYS A 97 -3.69 -32.16 4.98
CA LYS A 97 -4.72 -31.17 4.62
C LYS A 97 -4.08 -29.88 4.12
N ARG A 98 -4.71 -29.24 3.13
CA ARG A 98 -4.30 -27.93 2.62
C ARG A 98 -4.24 -26.93 3.78
N LYS A 99 -3.10 -26.26 3.98
CA LYS A 99 -2.98 -25.20 4.97
C LYS A 99 -3.55 -23.90 4.39
N THR A 100 -4.16 -23.11 5.24
CA THR A 100 -4.85 -21.87 4.88
C THR A 100 -4.67 -20.82 5.96
N SER A 101 -5.00 -19.58 5.64
CA SER A 101 -5.10 -18.52 6.63
C SER A 101 -6.31 -18.71 7.54
N LEU A 102 -6.14 -18.44 8.84
CA LEU A 102 -7.23 -18.51 9.82
C LEU A 102 -8.05 -17.21 9.82
N ALA A 103 -7.40 -16.06 9.93
CA ALA A 103 -8.05 -14.76 10.10
C ALA A 103 -8.10 -13.91 8.81
N GLY A 104 -7.54 -14.42 7.71
CA GLY A 104 -7.17 -13.60 6.55
C GLY A 104 -5.80 -12.97 6.73
N HIS A 105 -5.41 -12.07 5.82
CA HIS A 105 -4.14 -11.33 5.91
C HIS A 105 -4.17 -10.08 5.04
N MET A 106 -3.48 -9.02 5.45
CA MET A 106 -3.31 -7.80 4.68
C MET A 106 -1.82 -7.48 4.53
N TRP A 107 -1.39 -7.12 3.31
CA TRP A 107 0.01 -6.81 3.02
C TRP A 107 0.15 -5.91 1.79
N LEU A 108 1.38 -5.46 1.54
CA LEU A 108 1.75 -4.62 0.41
C LEU A 108 2.75 -5.32 -0.51
N GLN A 109 2.71 -4.95 -1.79
CA GLN A 109 3.80 -5.17 -2.73
C GLN A 109 4.11 -3.86 -3.43
N VAL A 110 5.38 -3.54 -3.59
CA VAL A 110 5.81 -2.41 -4.42
C VAL A 110 6.54 -2.93 -5.64
N LYS A 111 6.35 -2.31 -6.80
CA LYS A 111 7.00 -2.71 -8.06
C LYS A 111 7.59 -1.51 -8.77
N ILE A 112 8.66 -1.76 -9.52
CA ILE A 112 9.26 -0.83 -10.48
C ILE A 112 8.99 -1.37 -11.88
N TYR A 113 8.48 -0.51 -12.74
CA TYR A 113 8.28 -0.74 -14.17
C TYR A 113 9.28 0.11 -14.96
N ASN A 114 9.78 -0.42 -16.06
CA ASN A 114 10.47 0.41 -17.06
C ASN A 114 9.46 1.15 -17.96
N LYS A 115 9.94 1.99 -18.89
CA LYS A 115 9.10 2.70 -19.88
C LYS A 115 8.18 1.82 -20.72
N THR A 116 8.53 0.55 -20.92
CA THR A 116 7.73 -0.41 -21.70
C THR A 116 6.73 -1.18 -20.83
N SER A 117 6.49 -0.72 -19.60
CA SER A 117 5.58 -1.34 -18.65
C SER A 117 5.95 -2.79 -18.28
N ILE A 118 7.25 -3.11 -18.32
CA ILE A 118 7.79 -4.38 -17.83
C ILE A 118 8.24 -4.20 -16.38
N VAL A 119 7.77 -5.08 -15.49
CA VAL A 119 8.24 -5.12 -14.09
C VAL A 119 9.70 -5.55 -14.09
N ILE A 120 10.57 -4.70 -13.55
CA ILE A 120 12.01 -4.98 -13.40
C ILE A 120 12.40 -5.38 -11.98
N GLU A 121 11.64 -4.92 -10.99
CA GLU A 121 11.88 -5.21 -9.58
C GLU A 121 10.56 -5.19 -8.80
N TYR A 122 10.46 -6.01 -7.76
CA TYR A 122 9.35 -5.95 -6.81
C TYR A 122 9.79 -6.37 -5.40
N HIS A 123 9.11 -5.83 -4.39
CA HIS A 123 9.26 -6.22 -2.99
C HIS A 123 7.90 -6.42 -2.35
N SER A 124 7.73 -7.47 -1.55
CA SER A 124 6.54 -7.71 -0.75
C SER A 124 6.84 -7.35 0.71
N TYR A 125 5.88 -6.79 1.42
CA TYR A 125 5.98 -6.48 2.84
C TYR A 125 4.65 -6.75 3.54
N GLY A 126 4.67 -7.62 4.54
CA GLY A 126 3.57 -7.76 5.48
C GLY A 126 4.08 -8.19 6.84
N PHE A 127 3.18 -8.36 7.81
CA PHE A 127 3.56 -8.63 9.20
C PHE A 127 2.74 -9.76 9.79
N ALA A 128 3.43 -10.76 10.31
CA ALA A 128 2.82 -11.98 10.84
C ALA A 128 3.49 -12.40 12.16
N PRO A 129 2.82 -13.19 13.00
CA PRO A 129 3.45 -13.72 14.19
C PRO A 129 4.51 -14.77 13.78
N LYS A 130 5.70 -14.72 14.38
CA LYS A 130 6.81 -15.64 14.08
C LYS A 130 6.47 -17.09 14.44
N LYS A 131 5.64 -17.27 15.47
CA LYS A 131 4.99 -18.54 15.81
C LYS A 131 3.49 -18.31 15.72
N SER A 132 2.74 -19.27 15.19
CA SER A 132 1.28 -19.19 15.13
C SER A 132 0.68 -18.82 16.49
N GLY A 133 -0.26 -17.87 16.49
CA GLY A 133 -0.93 -17.35 17.68
C GLY A 133 -1.31 -15.88 17.51
N ALA A 134 -2.17 -15.37 18.38
CA ALA A 134 -2.65 -13.99 18.32
C ALA A 134 -1.71 -12.97 19.00
N LEU A 135 -0.77 -13.43 19.83
CA LEU A 135 0.18 -12.62 20.57
C LEU A 135 1.57 -13.22 20.48
N GLY A 136 2.59 -12.37 20.37
CA GLY A 136 3.98 -12.79 20.53
C GLY A 136 4.93 -12.07 19.59
N ARG A 137 6.16 -12.57 19.46
CA ARG A 137 7.14 -11.97 18.54
C ARG A 137 6.65 -12.08 17.10
N GLY A 138 6.52 -10.94 16.44
CA GLY A 138 6.22 -10.82 15.03
C GLY A 138 7.44 -10.91 14.13
N ILE A 139 7.19 -10.92 12.83
CA ILE A 139 8.19 -10.88 11.78
C ILE A 139 7.60 -10.18 10.56
N VAL A 140 8.39 -9.28 9.97
CA VAL A 140 8.09 -8.73 8.65
C VAL A 140 8.41 -9.79 7.60
N THR A 141 7.43 -10.13 6.77
CA THR A 141 7.56 -11.12 5.72
C THR A 141 7.77 -10.43 4.37
N LYS A 142 8.68 -11.00 3.57
CA LYS A 142 8.93 -10.59 2.17
C LYS A 142 8.31 -11.53 1.15
N LYS A 143 7.45 -12.44 1.60
CA LYS A 143 6.97 -13.57 0.80
C LYS A 143 5.45 -13.72 0.78
N ASP A 144 4.70 -12.80 1.39
CA ASP A 144 3.23 -12.89 1.44
C ASP A 144 2.60 -13.01 0.05
N THR A 145 3.12 -12.31 -0.96
CA THR A 145 2.61 -12.43 -2.33
C THR A 145 2.80 -13.84 -2.95
N ILE A 146 3.77 -14.62 -2.45
CA ILE A 146 3.96 -16.03 -2.83
C ILE A 146 3.15 -16.95 -1.93
N HIS A 147 3.09 -16.64 -0.63
CA HIS A 147 2.46 -17.46 0.40
C HIS A 147 0.94 -17.46 0.33
N TYR A 148 0.28 -16.42 -0.20
CA TYR A 148 -1.18 -16.38 -0.28
C TYR A 148 -1.65 -16.65 -1.71
N GLU A 149 -2.32 -17.79 -1.90
CA GLU A 149 -2.84 -18.17 -3.20
C GLU A 149 -4.16 -17.43 -3.48
N LYS A 150 -4.18 -16.59 -4.53
CA LYS A 150 -5.37 -15.84 -4.98
C LYS A 150 -6.04 -15.06 -3.83
N PRO A 151 -5.39 -14.03 -3.27
CA PRO A 151 -6.02 -13.15 -2.28
C PRO A 151 -7.37 -12.63 -2.77
N TYR A 152 -8.34 -12.51 -1.89
CA TYR A 152 -9.71 -12.14 -2.25
C TYR A 152 -9.78 -10.78 -2.94
N TYR A 153 -9.03 -9.79 -2.48
CA TYR A 153 -9.03 -8.47 -3.08
C TYR A 153 -7.62 -7.89 -3.18
N ASN A 154 -7.37 -7.16 -4.26
CA ASN A 154 -6.18 -6.35 -4.42
C ASN A 154 -6.47 -5.05 -5.19
N ARG A 155 -5.78 -3.99 -4.80
CA ARG A 155 -5.78 -2.70 -5.49
C ARG A 155 -4.35 -2.28 -5.79
N GLU A 156 -4.03 -2.07 -7.06
CA GLU A 156 -2.76 -1.54 -7.52
C GLU A 156 -2.91 -0.06 -7.87
N LEU A 157 -1.98 0.75 -7.40
CA LEU A 157 -1.92 2.19 -7.59
C LEU A 157 -0.55 2.57 -8.14
N GLU A 158 -0.51 3.38 -9.20
CA GLU A 158 0.72 4.10 -9.54
C GLU A 158 0.99 5.17 -8.48
N ILE A 159 2.24 5.24 -8.04
CA ILE A 159 2.71 6.11 -6.97
C ILE A 159 3.99 6.83 -7.37
N ALA A 160 4.28 7.94 -6.68
CA ALA A 160 5.52 8.66 -6.87
C ALA A 160 6.72 7.83 -6.39
N LYS A 161 7.90 8.01 -7.00
CA LYS A 161 9.15 7.38 -6.54
C LYS A 161 9.42 7.60 -5.04
N GLN A 162 9.14 8.81 -4.54
CA GLN A 162 9.30 9.12 -3.13
C GLN A 162 8.38 8.27 -2.24
N GLN A 163 7.13 8.05 -2.65
CA GLN A 163 6.19 7.17 -1.94
C GLN A 163 6.68 5.72 -1.98
N TYR A 164 7.12 5.24 -3.15
CA TYR A 164 7.76 3.91 -3.28
C TYR A 164 8.94 3.76 -2.32
N GLY A 165 9.86 4.73 -2.32
CA GLY A 165 11.04 4.74 -1.48
C GLY A 165 10.71 4.66 0.00
N LYS A 166 9.71 5.43 0.46
CA LYS A 166 9.24 5.42 1.84
C LYS A 166 8.60 4.08 2.25
N ILE A 167 7.78 3.47 1.41
CA ILE A 167 7.21 2.13 1.70
C ILE A 167 8.34 1.09 1.80
N LYS A 168 9.28 1.12 0.84
CA LYS A 168 10.41 0.19 0.81
C LYS A 168 11.30 0.37 2.04
N GLU A 169 11.63 1.61 2.39
CA GLU A 169 12.38 1.96 3.58
C GLU A 169 11.69 1.45 4.85
N PHE A 170 10.39 1.74 5.01
CA PHE A 170 9.59 1.28 6.14
C PHE A 170 9.66 -0.25 6.25
N GLY A 171 9.40 -0.98 5.17
CA GLY A 171 9.40 -2.44 5.17
C GLY A 171 10.78 -3.06 5.42
N ASP A 172 11.85 -2.47 4.85
CA ASP A 172 13.22 -2.94 5.04
C ASP A 172 13.74 -2.67 6.46
N LEU A 173 13.39 -1.53 7.06
CA LEU A 173 13.84 -1.14 8.40
C LEU A 173 12.97 -1.71 9.51
N ALA A 174 11.67 -1.90 9.29
CA ALA A 174 10.82 -2.67 10.19
C ALA A 174 11.23 -4.15 10.22
N GLY A 175 11.79 -4.68 9.13
CA GLY A 175 12.35 -6.03 9.09
C GLY A 175 13.66 -6.24 9.87
N GLY A 176 14.24 -5.19 10.46
CA GLY A 176 15.42 -5.28 11.33
C GLY A 176 15.05 -5.32 12.82
N ASP A 177 15.90 -5.92 13.66
CA ASP A 177 15.74 -6.00 15.13
C ASP A 177 15.84 -4.62 15.85
N LYS A 178 15.51 -3.51 15.18
CA LYS A 178 15.73 -2.15 15.66
C LYS A 178 14.45 -1.41 16.02
N ASP A 179 13.26 -2.00 15.84
CA ASP A 179 11.95 -1.41 16.15
C ASP A 179 11.84 0.07 15.76
N VAL A 180 12.41 0.46 14.60
CA VAL A 180 12.63 1.89 14.25
C VAL A 180 11.30 2.57 13.90
N TYR A 181 10.49 1.88 13.10
CA TYR A 181 9.24 2.42 12.57
C TYR A 181 8.01 1.61 12.97
N PHE A 182 8.20 0.43 13.57
CA PHE A 182 7.13 -0.50 13.88
C PHE A 182 7.53 -1.43 15.03
N ASP A 183 6.62 -1.64 15.98
CA ASP A 183 6.82 -2.58 17.09
C ASP A 183 6.73 -4.02 16.57
N LEU A 184 7.77 -4.83 16.81
CA LEU A 184 7.79 -6.23 16.39
C LEU A 184 7.08 -7.18 17.37
N TYR A 185 6.37 -6.68 18.37
CA TYR A 185 5.45 -7.47 19.17
C TYR A 185 4.07 -7.58 18.49
N TYR A 186 3.81 -8.71 17.84
CA TYR A 186 2.54 -8.97 17.19
C TYR A 186 1.40 -9.04 18.20
N ASN A 187 0.36 -8.27 17.93
CA ASN A 187 -0.94 -8.33 18.60
C ASN A 187 -2.05 -8.28 17.54
N GLY A 188 -2.81 -9.37 17.40
CA GLY A 188 -3.85 -9.48 16.37
C GLY A 188 -4.98 -8.44 16.45
N VAL A 189 -5.06 -7.63 17.52
CA VAL A 189 -6.06 -6.57 17.70
C VAL A 189 -5.47 -5.18 17.55
N THR A 190 -4.24 -4.95 18.01
CA THR A 190 -3.67 -3.59 18.13
C THR A 190 -2.30 -3.41 17.47
N ASN A 191 -1.72 -4.47 16.91
CA ASN A 191 -0.43 -4.43 16.22
C ASN A 191 -0.28 -5.65 15.29
N SER A 192 -1.01 -5.61 14.18
CA SER A 192 -1.29 -6.73 13.29
C SER A 192 -0.80 -6.47 11.86
N CYS A 193 -1.13 -7.39 10.95
CA CYS A 193 -0.88 -7.21 9.51
C CYS A 193 -1.55 -5.96 8.92
N ILE A 194 -2.70 -5.58 9.48
CA ILE A 194 -3.49 -4.41 9.06
C ILE A 194 -2.77 -3.13 9.50
N ASP A 195 -2.40 -3.04 10.78
CA ASP A 195 -1.70 -1.88 11.34
C ASP A 195 -0.37 -1.64 10.62
N PHE A 196 0.39 -2.71 10.37
CA PHE A 196 1.64 -2.63 9.61
C PHE A 196 1.42 -2.04 8.21
N THR A 197 0.39 -2.52 7.52
CA THR A 197 0.06 -2.06 6.17
C THR A 197 -0.33 -0.60 6.16
N TRP A 198 -1.22 -0.17 7.07
CA TRP A 198 -1.65 1.23 7.16
C TRP A 198 -0.54 2.17 7.62
N GLN A 199 0.32 1.74 8.55
CA GLN A 199 1.49 2.53 8.95
C GLN A 199 2.50 2.71 7.80
N ALA A 200 2.76 1.66 7.01
CA ALA A 200 3.62 1.78 5.84
C ALA A 200 3.06 2.75 4.78
N LEU A 201 1.75 2.68 4.50
CA LEU A 201 1.07 3.60 3.58
C LEU A 201 1.10 5.05 4.11
N ARG A 202 0.77 5.27 5.39
CA ARG A 202 0.83 6.60 6.03
C ARG A 202 2.24 7.17 6.05
N HIS A 203 3.25 6.34 6.32
CA HIS A 203 4.65 6.76 6.27
C HIS A 203 5.01 7.32 4.89
N ALA A 204 4.45 6.74 3.83
CA ALA A 204 4.56 7.21 2.44
C ALA A 204 3.61 8.36 2.07
N GLY A 205 2.78 8.85 2.99
CA GLY A 205 1.76 9.88 2.71
C GLY A 205 0.61 9.38 1.84
N ILE A 206 0.36 8.07 1.80
CA ILE A 206 -0.79 7.46 1.14
C ILE A 206 -1.85 7.22 2.21
N ILE A 207 -2.93 8.01 2.14
CA ILE A 207 -3.96 8.06 3.17
C ILE A 207 -5.33 7.87 2.50
N PRO A 208 -6.26 7.10 3.11
CA PRO A 208 -7.67 7.07 2.72
C PRO A 208 -8.27 8.48 2.62
N ALA A 209 -9.17 8.73 1.67
CA ALA A 209 -9.98 9.95 1.67
C ALA A 209 -10.96 9.93 2.87
N ASP A 210 -11.18 11.08 3.52
CA ASP A 210 -12.03 11.23 4.73
C ASP A 210 -13.28 10.34 4.73
N ILE A 211 -13.29 9.34 5.61
CA ILE A 211 -14.40 8.39 5.74
C ILE A 211 -15.45 9.00 6.68
N SER A 212 -16.29 9.87 6.14
CA SER A 212 -17.46 10.40 6.87
C SER A 212 -18.67 9.45 6.87
N ASN A 213 -18.56 8.25 6.28
CA ASN A 213 -19.68 7.32 6.11
C ASN A 213 -19.31 5.89 6.52
N ASP A 214 -19.18 5.63 7.81
CA ASP A 214 -19.58 4.32 8.37
C ASP A 214 -20.68 4.53 9.40
N SER A 215 -21.89 4.63 8.88
CA SER A 215 -23.13 4.72 9.65
C SER A 215 -23.68 3.32 9.86
N GLU A 216 -23.08 2.52 10.76
CA GLU A 216 -23.81 1.39 11.38
C GLU A 216 -23.57 1.19 12.89
N ASN A 217 -22.76 2.02 13.56
CA ASN A 217 -22.74 2.05 15.03
C ASN A 217 -22.60 3.49 15.56
N ASN A 218 -23.49 3.87 16.48
CA ASN A 218 -23.68 5.22 17.04
C ASN A 218 -22.51 5.74 17.92
N ASN A 219 -21.25 5.50 17.57
CA ASN A 219 -20.10 6.12 18.21
C ASN A 219 -19.30 6.90 17.16
N LYS A 220 -19.78 8.10 16.82
CA LYS A 220 -19.05 9.10 16.05
C LYS A 220 -17.82 9.58 16.84
N GLU A 221 -16.73 8.84 16.71
CA GLU A 221 -15.41 9.46 16.66
C GLU A 221 -14.93 9.29 15.23
N THR A 222 -15.02 10.37 14.44
CA THR A 222 -14.21 10.50 13.23
C THR A 222 -12.77 10.34 13.67
N LYS A 223 -12.20 9.13 13.57
CA LYS A 223 -10.75 8.95 13.72
C LYS A 223 -10.14 9.89 12.70
N LYS A 224 -9.34 10.85 13.18
CA LYS A 224 -8.56 11.69 12.27
C LYS A 224 -7.80 10.74 11.34
N THR A 225 -7.68 11.10 10.07
CA THR A 225 -6.94 10.34 9.05
C THR A 225 -5.55 9.90 9.52
N ASP A 226 -4.96 10.68 10.42
CA ASP A 226 -3.62 10.47 10.98
C ASP A 226 -3.57 9.38 12.07
N GLU A 227 -4.72 8.94 12.60
CA GLU A 227 -4.89 7.94 13.67
C GLU A 227 -5.64 6.68 13.19
N PHE A 228 -5.88 6.54 11.88
CA PHE A 228 -6.54 5.37 11.32
C PHE A 228 -5.56 4.18 11.21
N ASP A 229 -5.74 3.22 12.11
CA ASP A 229 -4.95 1.98 12.16
C ASP A 229 -5.63 0.80 11.44
N GLY A 230 -6.81 1.02 10.84
CA GLY A 230 -7.59 -0.01 10.15
C GLY A 230 -8.79 -0.51 10.94
N GLU A 231 -9.63 -1.30 10.25
CA GLU A 231 -10.65 -2.14 10.88
C GLU A 231 -10.04 -3.44 11.39
N LEU A 232 -10.61 -4.04 12.44
CA LEU A 232 -10.09 -5.29 13.02
C LEU A 232 -10.09 -6.45 12.00
N LYS A 233 -11.08 -6.47 11.10
CA LYS A 233 -11.22 -7.52 10.08
C LYS A 233 -10.58 -7.07 8.78
N VAL A 234 -9.75 -7.96 8.21
CA VAL A 234 -9.04 -7.71 6.95
C VAL A 234 -9.99 -7.25 5.83
N ILE A 235 -11.15 -7.88 5.68
CA ILE A 235 -12.10 -7.55 4.61
C ILE A 235 -12.79 -6.20 4.80
N ASP A 236 -12.98 -5.75 6.04
CA ASP A 236 -13.63 -4.49 6.37
C ASP A 236 -12.72 -3.30 6.06
N ASN A 237 -11.44 -3.55 5.77
CA ASN A 237 -10.50 -2.55 5.28
C ASN A 237 -10.64 -2.27 3.77
N ILE A 238 -11.39 -3.07 3.01
CA ILE A 238 -11.54 -2.90 1.56
C ILE A 238 -12.15 -1.53 1.18
N PRO A 239 -13.26 -1.06 1.80
CA PRO A 239 -13.79 0.28 1.52
C PRO A 239 -12.75 1.39 1.73
N HIS A 240 -11.96 1.28 2.80
CA HIS A 240 -10.90 2.24 3.12
C HIS A 240 -9.77 2.19 2.09
N ILE A 241 -9.35 0.99 1.68
CA ILE A 241 -8.37 0.80 0.59
C ILE A 241 -8.89 1.45 -0.69
N LYS A 242 -10.17 1.29 -1.04
CA LYS A 242 -10.80 1.88 -2.24
C LYS A 242 -10.91 3.40 -2.19
N SER A 243 -10.99 3.97 -0.99
CA SER A 243 -11.08 5.43 -0.81
C SER A 243 -9.75 6.16 -1.01
N ILE A 244 -8.61 5.44 -1.03
CA ILE A 244 -7.29 6.05 -1.26
C ILE A 244 -7.30 6.76 -2.63
N PRO A 245 -7.03 8.08 -2.69
CA PRO A 245 -6.89 8.78 -3.96
C PRO A 245 -5.71 8.24 -4.75
N SER A 246 -5.90 7.95 -6.03
CA SER A 246 -4.80 7.56 -6.92
C SER A 246 -3.89 8.78 -7.16
N PRO A 247 -2.58 8.75 -6.83
CA PRO A 247 -1.67 9.86 -7.11
C PRO A 247 -1.55 10.20 -8.61
N PHE A 248 -1.85 9.22 -9.46
CA PHE A 248 -1.96 9.34 -10.92
C PHE A 248 -3.29 8.71 -11.36
N PRO A 249 -4.42 9.43 -11.34
CA PRO A 249 -5.76 8.86 -11.57
C PRO A 249 -5.92 8.17 -12.92
N ASP A 250 -5.36 8.74 -13.99
CA ASP A 250 -5.49 8.25 -15.36
C ASP A 250 -4.44 7.19 -15.73
N SER A 251 -3.64 6.73 -14.77
CA SER A 251 -2.65 5.69 -14.99
C SER A 251 -3.27 4.36 -15.37
N GLU A 252 -2.76 3.76 -16.44
CA GLU A 252 -3.11 2.41 -16.87
C GLU A 252 -2.55 1.30 -15.97
N LEU A 253 -1.63 1.64 -15.05
CA LEU A 253 -1.13 0.71 -14.03
C LEU A 253 -2.10 0.58 -12.84
N ASN A 254 -3.05 1.52 -12.70
CA ASN A 254 -4.08 1.41 -11.67
C ASN A 254 -5.01 0.24 -11.98
N SER A 255 -5.22 -0.64 -11.01
CA SER A 255 -6.16 -1.74 -11.17
C SER A 255 -6.81 -2.15 -9.85
N GLU A 256 -8.00 -2.74 -9.94
CA GLU A 256 -8.72 -3.32 -8.82
C GLU A 256 -9.23 -4.70 -9.24
N LYS A 257 -9.02 -5.71 -8.39
CA LYS A 257 -9.45 -7.07 -8.70
C LYS A 257 -9.98 -7.80 -7.46
N TYR A 258 -11.10 -8.49 -7.66
CA TYR A 258 -11.59 -9.52 -6.76
C TYR A 258 -11.30 -10.91 -7.32
N ASN A 259 -10.88 -11.83 -6.45
CA ASN A 259 -10.91 -13.27 -6.69
C ASN A 259 -12.10 -13.87 -5.94
N GLU A 260 -12.40 -15.14 -6.19
CA GLU A 260 -13.47 -15.85 -5.49
C GLU A 260 -13.18 -15.98 -3.99
N ILE A 261 -14.23 -15.95 -3.18
CA ILE A 261 -14.13 -16.27 -1.75
C ILE A 261 -13.77 -17.77 -1.62
N PRO A 262 -12.80 -18.15 -0.76
CA PRO A 262 -12.47 -19.55 -0.51
C PRO A 262 -13.67 -20.39 -0.09
N ASP A 263 -13.68 -21.69 -0.43
CA ASP A 263 -14.81 -22.60 -0.18
C ASP A 263 -15.24 -22.63 1.30
N ARG A 264 -16.54 -22.42 1.54
CA ARG A 264 -17.16 -22.35 2.88
C ARG A 264 -17.05 -23.64 3.68
N LYS A 265 -17.06 -24.82 3.03
CA LYS A 265 -16.89 -26.12 3.74
C LYS A 265 -15.59 -26.18 4.53
N PHE A 266 -14.59 -25.46 4.04
CA PHE A 266 -13.28 -25.39 4.65
C PHE A 266 -13.26 -24.42 5.84
N LEU A 267 -13.99 -23.30 5.75
CA LEU A 267 -14.22 -22.37 6.87
C LEU A 267 -14.94 -23.06 8.03
N GLU A 268 -16.03 -23.78 7.75
CA GLU A 268 -16.77 -24.57 8.75
C GLU A 268 -15.87 -25.60 9.47
N GLN A 269 -14.97 -26.25 8.74
CA GLN A 269 -14.01 -27.19 9.33
C GLN A 269 -12.94 -26.51 10.21
N ILE A 270 -12.53 -25.28 9.88
CA ILE A 270 -11.62 -24.50 10.73
C ILE A 270 -12.31 -24.18 12.05
N PHE A 271 -13.51 -23.60 11.99
CA PHE A 271 -14.26 -23.21 13.18
C PHE A 271 -14.54 -24.41 14.08
N SER A 272 -15.03 -25.51 13.50
CA SER A 272 -15.33 -26.75 14.23
C SER A 272 -14.12 -27.42 14.91
N LYS A 273 -12.90 -27.29 14.36
CA LYS A 273 -11.70 -27.85 15.01
C LYS A 273 -11.19 -27.02 16.18
N ASN A 274 -11.44 -25.71 16.12
CA ASN A 274 -10.93 -24.74 17.07
C ASN A 274 -11.86 -24.52 18.28
N ASP A 275 -13.12 -24.93 18.19
CA ASP A 275 -14.05 -25.02 19.35
C ASP A 275 -13.52 -25.90 20.49
N ASN A 276 -12.54 -26.77 20.22
CA ASN A 276 -11.92 -27.62 21.24
C ASN A 276 -10.75 -26.95 21.99
N ASN A 277 -10.42 -25.69 21.70
CA ASN A 277 -9.36 -24.95 22.39
C ASN A 277 -9.75 -23.47 22.61
N PRO A 278 -10.44 -23.15 23.72
CA PRO A 278 -11.08 -21.84 23.96
C PRO A 278 -10.12 -20.66 24.17
N ASN A 279 -8.80 -20.85 24.03
CA ASN A 279 -7.78 -19.83 24.24
C ASN A 279 -7.14 -19.30 22.94
N ASP A 280 -7.62 -19.71 21.76
CA ASP A 280 -7.09 -19.22 20.49
C ASP A 280 -7.86 -17.98 20.04
N ALA A 281 -7.40 -16.79 20.42
CA ALA A 281 -8.04 -15.51 20.09
C ALA A 281 -8.20 -15.27 18.56
N GLY A 282 -7.43 -15.98 17.71
CA GLY A 282 -7.65 -15.96 16.26
C GLY A 282 -8.99 -16.58 15.85
N VAL A 283 -9.55 -17.46 16.67
CA VAL A 283 -10.85 -18.11 16.50
C VAL A 283 -11.98 -17.17 16.88
N GLU A 284 -11.81 -16.37 17.93
CA GLU A 284 -12.80 -15.37 18.33
C GLU A 284 -12.89 -14.24 17.29
N ILE A 285 -11.76 -13.83 16.71
CA ILE A 285 -11.70 -12.84 15.62
C ILE A 285 -12.34 -13.42 14.34
N ALA A 286 -12.04 -14.67 14.00
CA ALA A 286 -12.60 -15.33 12.82
C ALA A 286 -14.09 -15.72 12.96
N SER A 287 -14.55 -16.11 14.15
CA SER A 287 -15.97 -16.45 14.39
C SER A 287 -16.84 -15.19 14.32
N ARG A 288 -16.36 -14.06 14.84
CA ARG A 288 -17.00 -12.74 14.64
C ARG A 288 -17.01 -12.29 13.17
N GLN A 289 -16.15 -12.81 12.29
CA GLN A 289 -16.22 -12.58 10.83
C GLN A 289 -17.41 -13.32 10.19
N HIS A 290 -17.81 -14.49 10.72
CA HIS A 290 -18.88 -15.30 10.15
C HIS A 290 -20.28 -14.72 10.45
N ASP A 291 -20.51 -14.19 11.65
CA ASP A 291 -21.83 -13.68 12.07
C ASP A 291 -22.23 -12.37 11.35
N GLY A 292 -21.27 -11.59 10.84
CA GLY A 292 -21.53 -10.39 10.05
C GLY A 292 -21.91 -10.66 8.58
N ALA A 293 -21.67 -11.87 8.08
CA ALA A 293 -22.03 -12.26 6.72
C ALA A 293 -23.50 -12.74 6.60
N PHE A 294 -24.24 -12.77 7.72
CA PHE A 294 -25.65 -13.12 7.79
C PHE A 294 -26.50 -11.93 8.24
N GLY A 295 -26.52 -10.88 7.43
CA GLY A 295 -27.45 -9.77 7.52
C GLY A 295 -28.46 -9.75 6.38
N ARG A 296 -29.63 -10.35 6.62
CA ARG A 296 -30.95 -10.17 5.97
C ARG A 296 -31.18 -10.67 4.53
N VAL A 297 -31.93 -11.77 4.44
CA VAL A 297 -33.06 -11.89 3.49
C VAL A 297 -34.24 -11.12 4.06
#